data_AF-A0A1E7FXK8-F1
#
_entry.id   AF-A0A1E7FXK8-F1
#
_cell.length_a   1.000
_cell.length_b   1.000
_cell.length_c   1.000
_cell.angle_alpha   90.00
_cell.angle_beta   90.00
_cell.angle_gamma   90.00
#
_symmetry.space_group_name_H-M   'P 1'
#
loop_
_entity.id
_entity.type
_entity.pdbx_description
1 polymer ?
#
loop_
_entity_poly.entity_id
_entity_poly.type
_entity_poly.pdbx_seq_one_letter_code
_entity_poly.pdbx_strand_id
1 'polypeptide(L)' 'SVTSTESGCQVCGFDDDHANLLLCEGCETELHTYCLDPPLEKVPEGDWFCG' A
#
# COMPACT_ATOMS: atom_id res chain seq x y z
N SER A 1 -6.14 4.67 25.42
CA SER A 1 -6.77 4.06 24.24
C SER A 1 -5.90 4.40 23.06
N VAL A 2 -5.13 3.45 22.55
CA VAL A 2 -4.28 3.70 21.38
C VAL A 2 -5.22 4.02 20.22
N THR A 3 -5.20 5.27 19.77
CA THR A 3 -5.86 5.66 18.54
C THR A 3 -5.05 5.00 17.44
N SER A 4 -5.56 3.92 16.86
CA SER A 4 -5.03 3.38 15.60
C SER A 4 -5.03 4.55 14.61
N THR A 5 -3.84 5.04 14.28
CA THR A 5 -3.66 5.89 13.10
C THR A 5 -4.24 5.10 11.95
N GLU A 6 -5.26 5.64 11.27
CA GLU A 6 -5.88 4.97 10.12
C GLU A 6 -4.85 4.94 8.98
N SER A 7 -4.07 3.85 8.94
CA SER A 7 -3.19 3.47 7.84
C SER A 7 -4.09 2.96 6.71
N GLY A 8 -3.85 3.40 5.48
CA GLY A 8 -4.58 2.97 4.30
C GLY A 8 -3.88 3.44 3.02
N CYS A 9 -4.39 2.99 1.87
CA CYS A 9 -3.81 3.32 0.57
C CYS A 9 -3.74 4.84 0.37
N GLN A 10 -2.55 5.40 0.09
CA GLN A 10 -2.37 6.85 -0.03
C GLN A 10 -3.07 7.49 -1.22
N VAL A 11 -3.51 6.70 -2.19
CA VAL A 11 -4.21 7.19 -3.38
C VAL A 11 -5.72 7.22 -3.17
N CYS A 12 -6.31 6.14 -2.67
CA CYS A 12 -7.76 6.02 -2.52
C CYS A 12 -8.26 6.26 -1.09
N GLY A 13 -7.37 6.24 -0.10
CA GLY A 13 -7.66 6.44 1.33
C GLY A 13 -8.27 5.23 2.03
N PHE A 14 -8.41 4.09 1.35
CA PHE A 14 -9.01 2.90 1.93
C PHE A 14 -7.98 1.89 2.44
N ASP A 15 -8.29 1.30 3.59
CA ASP A 15 -7.56 0.19 4.22
C ASP A 15 -8.31 -1.13 4.00
N ASP A 16 -8.56 -1.44 2.74
CA ASP A 16 -9.20 -2.68 2.32
C ASP A 16 -8.33 -3.43 1.30
N ASP A 17 -8.84 -4.53 0.76
CA ASP A 17 -8.16 -5.35 -0.25
C ASP A 17 -6.66 -5.59 0.02
N HIS A 18 -6.32 -6.01 1.25
CA HIS A 18 -4.93 -6.23 1.70
C HIS A 18 -4.15 -7.22 0.83
N ALA A 19 -4.82 -8.06 0.06
CA ALA A 19 -4.20 -8.97 -0.91
C ALA A 19 -3.52 -8.23 -2.08
N ASN A 20 -3.96 -6.99 -2.35
CA ASN A 20 -3.41 -6.11 -3.36
C ASN A 20 -2.77 -4.85 -2.75
N LEU A 21 -2.62 -4.78 -1.42
CA LEU A 21 -2.00 -3.64 -0.74
C LEU A 21 -0.50 -3.88 -0.58
N LEU A 22 0.29 -2.90 -0.97
CA LEU A 22 1.75 -2.88 -0.85
C LEU A 22 2.14 -1.98 0.30
N LEU A 23 3.13 -2.42 1.09
CA LEU A 23 3.78 -1.61 2.10
C LEU A 23 5.19 -1.25 1.62
N CYS A 24 5.53 0.03 1.62
CA CYS A 24 6.89 0.48 1.29
C CYS A 24 7.83 0.22 2.47
N GLU A 25 8.86 -0.59 2.27
CA GLU A 25 9.88 -0.89 3.30
C GLU A 25 10.75 0.33 3.68
N GLY A 26 10.72 1.40 2.89
CA GLY A 26 11.50 2.63 3.13
C GLY A 26 10.77 3.73 3.91
N CYS A 27 9.46 3.87 3.73
CA CYS A 27 8.67 4.98 4.30
C CYS A 27 7.33 4.55 4.88
N GLU A 28 7.04 3.25 4.95
CA GLU A 28 5.84 2.67 5.55
C GLU A 28 4.52 3.14 4.89
N THR A 29 4.60 3.64 3.65
CA THR A 29 3.42 4.03 2.86
C THR A 29 2.71 2.81 2.31
N GLU A 30 1.38 2.80 2.41
CA GLU A 30 0.51 1.78 1.85
C GLU A 30 -0.07 2.23 0.51
N LEU A 31 -0.04 1.35 -0.50
CA LEU A 31 -0.56 1.60 -1.84
C LEU A 31 -1.14 0.33 -2.45
N HIS A 32 -2.36 0.38 -2.99
CA HIS A 32 -2.88 -0.75 -3.77
C HIS A 32 -2.13 -0.88 -5.10
N THR A 33 -1.91 -2.12 -5.56
CA THR A 33 -1.25 -2.43 -6.84
C THR A 33 -1.90 -1.69 -8.02
N TYR A 34 -3.22 -1.57 -8.03
CA TYR A 34 -4.00 -0.87 -9.06
C TYR A 34 -4.12 0.65 -8.86
N CYS A 35 -3.71 1.17 -7.70
CA CYS A 35 -3.66 2.59 -7.41
C CYS A 35 -2.31 3.22 -7.79
N LEU A 36 -1.30 2.41 -8.09
CA LEU A 36 -0.01 2.87 -8.60
C LEU A 36 -0.11 3.43 -10.02
N ASP A 37 0.89 4.24 -10.41
CA ASP A 37 1.08 4.72 -11.78
C ASP A 37 2.53 4.44 -12.23
N PRO A 38 2.78 3.44 -13.09
CA PRO A 38 1.80 2.51 -13.67
C PRO A 38 1.30 1.45 -12.65
N PRO A 39 0.07 0.93 -12.82
CA PRO A 39 -0.48 -0.11 -11.95
C PRO A 39 0.29 -1.43 -12.12
N LEU A 40 0.42 -2.17 -11.03
CA LEU A 40 0.98 -3.52 -11.02
C LEU A 40 -0.14 -4.56 -11.17
N GLU A 41 0.13 -5.62 -11.94
CA GLU A 41 -0.85 -6.71 -12.13
C GLU A 41 -1.01 -7.59 -10.88
N LYS A 42 -0.01 -7.61 -10.00
CA LYS A 42 0.00 -8.38 -8.75
C LYS A 42 1.02 -7.81 -7.76
N VAL A 43 0.90 -8.20 -6.49
CA VAL A 43 1.91 -7.93 -5.47
C VAL A 43 3.23 -8.62 -5.86
N PRO A 44 4.38 -7.90 -5.88
CA PRO A 44 5.68 -8.47 -6.19
C PRO A 44 6.15 -9.41 -5.08
N GLU A 45 7.02 -10.34 -5.42
CA GLU A 45 7.66 -11.21 -4.42
C GLU A 45 8.84 -10.47 -3.79
N GLY A 46 8.85 -10.37 -2.45
CA GLY A 46 9.90 -9.71 -1.69
C GLY A 46 9.63 -8.24 -1.40
N ASP A 47 10.69 -7.50 -1.08
CA ASP A 47 10.61 -6.10 -0.64
C ASP A 47 10.10 -5.20 -1.77
N TRP A 48 9.25 -4.24 -1.40
CA TRP A 48 8.76 -3.22 -2.31
C TRP A 48 9.08 -1.83 -1.77
N PHE A 49 9.45 -0.92 -2.68
CA PHE A 49 9.79 0.46 -2.37
C PHE A 49 9.01 1.38 -3.31
N CYS A 50 8.35 2.40 -2.75
CA CYS A 50 7.69 3.44 -3.53
C CYS A 50 8.71 4.39 -4.19
N GLY A 51 8.31 5.03 -5.28
CA GLY A 51 9.10 5.99 -6.05
C GLY A 51 8.76 7.44 -5.77
#